data_AF-A0A937Y2W8-F1
#
_entry.id   AF-A0A937Y2W8-F1
#
_cell.length_a   1.000
_cell.length_b   1.000
_cell.length_c   1.000
_cell.angle_alpha   90.00
_cell.angle_beta   90.00
_cell.angle_gamma   90.00
#
_symmetry.space_group_name_H-M   'P 1'
#
loop_
_entity.id
_entity.type
_entity.pdbx_description
1 polymer ?
#
loop_
_entity_poly.entity_id
_entity_poly.type
_entity_poly.pdbx_seq_one_letter_code
_entity_poly.pdbx_strand_id
1 'polypeptide(L)'
;MRFLLAVSVAVLLGAPALAQTTAGAPPAKDAVKADRDKLQASRQQVQTDRTRMQATQTELEKDREQARKDRAALEEARKSGDPAKIRAAEERLRASRQEVRDDRRQLEKDRAQLHKSEKQLREHRQARRDDYRDRHYAERDRHQGKGKSDWAHETKKGLGHKK
;
A
#
# COMPACT_ATOMS: atom_id res chain seq x y z
N MET A 1 -20.94 -29.55 13.16
CA MET A 1 -21.98 -28.91 13.98
C MET A 1 -21.94 -27.42 13.72
N ARG A 2 -23.05 -26.83 13.29
CA ARG A 2 -23.19 -25.41 12.91
C ARG A 2 -23.81 -24.67 14.10
N PHE A 3 -23.08 -23.73 14.70
CA PHE A 3 -23.59 -22.90 15.77
C PHE A 3 -24.45 -21.77 15.19
N LEU A 4 -25.77 -21.88 15.37
CA LEU A 4 -26.73 -20.79 15.25
C LEU A 4 -26.74 -20.04 16.59
N LEU A 5 -26.22 -18.81 16.60
CA LEU A 5 -26.42 -17.87 17.71
C LEU A 5 -27.30 -16.73 17.20
N ALA A 6 -28.59 -16.85 17.52
CA ALA A 6 -29.53 -15.74 17.47
C ALA A 6 -29.28 -14.88 18.72
N VAL A 7 -28.87 -13.63 18.53
CA VAL A 7 -28.84 -12.64 19.60
C VAL A 7 -29.78 -11.51 19.21
N SER A 8 -30.74 -11.33 20.11
CA SER A 8 -31.91 -10.49 20.01
C SER A 8 -31.58 -9.00 20.01
N VAL A 9 -32.36 -8.27 19.22
CA VAL A 9 -32.43 -6.81 19.15
C VAL A 9 -33.03 -6.27 20.44
N ALA A 10 -32.33 -5.35 21.10
CA ALA A 10 -32.89 -4.45 22.11
C ALA A 10 -32.58 -3.00 21.71
N VAL A 11 -33.61 -2.33 21.20
CA VAL A 11 -33.63 -0.89 20.94
C VAL A 11 -33.83 -0.19 22.28
N LEU A 12 -32.91 0.71 22.64
CA LEU A 12 -33.13 1.69 23.70
C LEU A 12 -32.70 3.07 23.20
N LEU A 13 -33.72 3.94 23.14
CA LEU A 13 -33.68 5.35 22.79
C LEU A 13 -32.78 6.13 23.76
N GLY A 14 -31.76 6.79 23.21
CA GLY A 14 -30.97 7.79 23.91
C GLY A 14 -30.41 8.76 22.88
N ALA A 15 -31.06 9.91 22.72
CA ALA A 15 -30.57 10.99 21.88
C ALA A 15 -29.34 11.65 22.53
N PRO A 16 -28.14 11.65 21.91
CA PRO A 16 -27.09 12.55 22.34
C PRO A 16 -27.36 13.92 21.72
N ALA A 17 -27.51 14.90 22.61
CA ALA A 17 -27.54 16.31 22.29
C ALA A 17 -26.40 16.68 21.32
N LEU A 18 -26.74 17.56 20.39
CA LEU A 18 -25.86 18.19 19.41
C LEU A 18 -24.72 18.93 20.12
N ALA A 19 -23.62 18.24 20.39
CA ALA A 19 -22.33 18.88 20.58
C ALA A 19 -21.73 19.11 19.19
N GLN A 20 -22.08 20.25 18.58
CA GLN A 20 -21.29 20.83 17.51
C GLN A 20 -19.93 21.21 18.10
N THR A 21 -19.02 20.23 18.17
CA THR A 21 -17.60 20.53 18.27
C THR A 21 -17.21 21.09 16.91
N THR A 22 -16.94 22.39 16.91
CA THR A 22 -16.18 23.03 15.85
C THR A 22 -14.97 22.15 15.58
N ALA A 23 -14.93 21.56 14.39
CA ALA A 23 -13.78 20.83 13.89
C ALA A 23 -12.64 21.84 13.70
N GLY A 24 -12.01 22.21 14.82
CA GLY A 24 -10.72 22.85 14.84
C GLY A 24 -9.78 21.87 14.17
N ALA A 25 -9.27 22.25 13.00
CA ALA A 25 -8.23 21.52 12.30
C ALA A 25 -7.18 21.05 13.33
N PRO A 26 -6.76 19.77 13.31
CA PRO A 26 -5.75 19.27 14.23
C PRO A 26 -4.53 20.20 14.15
N PRO A 27 -3.90 20.56 15.28
CA PRO A 27 -2.76 21.46 15.25
C PRO A 27 -1.74 20.88 14.28
N ALA A 28 -1.21 21.70 13.37
CA ALA A 28 -0.45 21.24 12.20
C ALA A 28 0.68 20.23 12.52
N LYS A 29 1.18 20.22 13.76
CA LYS A 29 2.16 19.25 14.28
C LYS A 29 1.61 17.83 14.35
N ASP A 30 0.37 17.63 14.77
CA ASP A 30 -0.27 16.31 14.90
C ASP A 30 -0.59 15.71 13.52
N ALA A 31 -1.01 16.55 12.58
CA ALA A 31 -1.22 16.15 11.18
C ALA A 31 0.10 15.71 10.51
N VAL A 32 1.18 16.48 10.70
CA VAL A 32 2.51 16.14 10.15
C VAL A 32 3.06 14.85 10.76
N LYS A 33 2.82 14.62 12.05
CA LYS A 33 3.21 13.37 12.72
C LYS A 33 2.43 12.18 12.14
N ALA A 34 1.11 12.28 12.04
CA ALA A 34 0.27 11.24 11.47
C ALA A 34 0.66 10.88 10.02
N ASP A 35 1.00 11.87 9.19
CA ASP A 35 1.47 11.64 7.83
C ASP A 35 2.86 10.99 7.78
N ARG A 36 3.75 11.36 8.70
CA ARG A 36 5.06 10.69 8.82
C ARG A 36 4.88 9.23 9.19
N ASP A 37 3.99 8.93 10.13
CA ASP A 37 3.72 7.57 10.59
C ASP A 37 3.11 6.72 9.46
N LYS A 38 2.16 7.27 8.69
CA LYS A 38 1.60 6.62 7.48
C LYS A 38 2.67 6.33 6.42
N LEU A 39 3.58 7.27 6.19
CA LEU A 39 4.68 7.08 5.25
C LEU A 39 5.65 5.99 5.70
N GLN A 40 5.94 5.93 7.00
CA GLN A 40 6.77 4.87 7.59
C GLN A 40 6.10 3.51 7.46
N ALA A 41 4.81 3.41 7.81
CA ALA A 41 4.02 2.18 7.66
C ALA A 41 4.02 1.70 6.20
N SER A 42 3.80 2.61 5.23
CA SER A 42 3.82 2.27 3.80
C SER A 42 5.18 1.74 3.34
N ARG A 43 6.29 2.31 3.85
CA ARG A 43 7.64 1.82 3.55
C ARG A 43 7.90 0.45 4.15
N GLN A 44 7.48 0.22 5.39
CA GLN A 44 7.60 -1.08 6.05
C GLN A 44 6.78 -2.16 5.33
N GLN A 45 5.59 -1.81 4.82
CA GLN A 45 4.77 -2.72 4.04
C GLN A 45 5.47 -3.13 2.73
N VAL A 46 6.03 -2.16 1.99
CA VAL A 46 6.82 -2.46 0.78
C VAL A 46 8.02 -3.36 1.09
N GLN A 47 8.71 -3.15 2.22
CA GLN A 47 9.83 -4.01 2.63
C GLN A 47 9.35 -5.43 2.94
N THR A 48 8.27 -5.57 3.72
CA THR A 48 7.67 -6.86 4.04
C THR A 48 7.26 -7.61 2.78
N ASP A 49 6.59 -6.94 1.83
CA ASP A 49 6.15 -7.55 0.57
C ASP A 49 7.35 -8.03 -0.26
N ARG A 50 8.45 -7.27 -0.30
CA ARG A 50 9.69 -7.70 -0.98
C ARG A 50 10.32 -8.92 -0.32
N THR A 51 10.38 -8.97 1.00
CA THR A 51 10.93 -10.12 1.72
C THR A 51 10.09 -11.38 1.46
N ARG A 52 8.76 -11.26 1.46
CA ARG A 52 7.86 -12.37 1.10
C ARG A 52 8.10 -12.87 -0.32
N MET A 53 8.18 -11.95 -1.29
CA MET A 53 8.50 -12.31 -2.67
C MET A 53 9.82 -13.07 -2.79
N GLN A 54 10.86 -12.66 -2.06
CA GLN A 54 12.16 -13.34 -2.07
C GLN A 54 12.08 -14.75 -1.47
N ALA A 55 11.32 -14.92 -0.38
CA ALA A 55 11.09 -16.23 0.21
C ALA A 55 10.38 -17.17 -0.77
N THR A 56 9.27 -16.73 -1.38
CA THR A 56 8.54 -17.52 -2.37
C THR A 56 9.35 -17.80 -3.64
N GLN A 57 10.24 -16.88 -4.05
CA GLN A 57 11.19 -17.17 -5.13
C GLN A 57 12.16 -18.30 -4.78
N THR A 58 12.65 -18.32 -3.54
CA THR A 58 13.56 -19.35 -3.05
C THR A 58 12.86 -20.72 -2.96
N GLU A 59 11.61 -20.75 -2.51
CA GLU A 59 10.78 -21.96 -2.49
C GLU A 59 10.54 -22.48 -3.92
N LEU A 60 10.16 -21.59 -4.84
CA LEU A 60 9.94 -21.94 -6.24
C LEU A 60 11.17 -22.54 -6.92
N GLU A 61 12.36 -22.09 -6.54
CA GLU A 61 13.62 -22.65 -7.04
C GLU A 61 13.85 -24.08 -6.53
N LYS A 62 13.60 -24.32 -5.25
CA LYS A 62 13.69 -25.67 -4.65
C LYS A 62 12.69 -26.63 -5.30
N ASP A 63 11.44 -26.19 -5.49
CA ASP A 63 10.39 -27.02 -6.09
C ASP A 63 10.71 -27.35 -7.56
N ARG A 64 11.31 -26.40 -8.29
CA ARG A 64 11.80 -26.66 -9.66
C ARG A 64 12.95 -27.66 -9.68
N GLU A 65 13.85 -27.60 -8.71
CA GLU A 65 14.93 -28.58 -8.58
C GLU A 65 14.37 -29.96 -8.26
N GLN A 66 13.41 -30.06 -7.34
CA GLN A 66 12.74 -31.30 -7.00
C GLN A 66 11.99 -31.89 -8.20
N ALA A 67 11.25 -31.07 -8.95
CA ALA A 67 10.57 -31.49 -10.17
C ALA A 67 11.54 -32.01 -11.25
N ARG A 68 12.77 -31.48 -11.30
CA ARG A 68 13.84 -32.00 -12.19
C ARG A 68 14.33 -33.37 -11.73
N LYS A 69 14.57 -33.54 -10.43
CA LYS A 69 14.97 -34.83 -9.83
C LYS A 69 13.90 -35.89 -10.06
N ASP A 70 12.63 -35.56 -9.85
CA ASP A 70 11.52 -36.49 -10.06
C ASP A 70 11.34 -36.86 -11.53
N ARG A 71 11.61 -35.92 -12.45
CA ARG A 71 11.63 -36.21 -13.88
C ARG A 71 12.75 -37.19 -14.24
N ALA A 72 13.94 -37.00 -13.70
CA ALA A 72 15.05 -37.94 -13.92
C ALA A 72 14.71 -39.33 -13.32
N ALA A 73 14.12 -39.38 -12.13
CA ALA A 73 13.66 -40.62 -11.52
C ALA A 73 12.60 -41.34 -12.36
N LEU A 74 11.69 -40.59 -12.99
CA LEU A 74 10.71 -41.15 -13.92
C LEU A 74 11.37 -41.71 -15.18
N GLU A 75 12.37 -41.03 -15.73
CA GLU A 75 13.13 -41.54 -16.88
C GLU A 75 13.86 -42.84 -16.54
N GLU A 76 14.48 -42.94 -15.37
CA GLU A 76 15.10 -44.18 -14.88
C GLU A 76 14.07 -45.30 -14.62
N ALA A 77 12.91 -44.96 -14.01
CA ALA A 77 11.84 -45.93 -13.81
C ALA A 77 11.32 -46.49 -15.14
N ARG A 78 11.21 -45.65 -16.18
CA ARG A 78 10.84 -46.08 -17.53
C ARG A 78 11.87 -47.00 -18.17
N LYS A 79 13.16 -46.75 -17.95
CA LYS A 79 14.24 -47.67 -18.39
C LYS A 79 14.15 -49.02 -17.69
N SER A 80 13.76 -49.06 -16.42
CA SER A 80 13.61 -50.32 -15.67
C SER A 80 12.42 -51.18 -16.13
N GLY A 81 11.44 -50.59 -16.82
CA GLY A 81 10.25 -51.30 -17.31
C GLY A 81 9.24 -51.71 -16.24
N ASP A 82 9.50 -51.41 -14.97
CA ASP A 82 8.62 -51.76 -13.85
C ASP A 82 7.41 -50.79 -13.77
N PRO A 83 6.18 -51.25 -14.05
CA PRO A 83 5.00 -50.39 -14.08
C PRO A 83 4.68 -49.77 -12.71
N ALA A 84 5.03 -50.43 -11.60
CA ALA A 84 4.79 -49.89 -10.26
C ALA A 84 5.74 -48.71 -9.97
N LYS A 85 7.03 -48.84 -10.33
CA LYS A 85 8.01 -47.75 -10.18
C LYS A 85 7.68 -46.57 -11.07
N ILE A 86 7.22 -46.82 -12.30
CA ILE A 86 6.81 -45.76 -13.22
C ILE A 86 5.64 -44.97 -12.62
N ARG A 87 4.58 -45.64 -12.14
CA ARG A 87 3.44 -44.96 -11.51
C ARG A 87 3.86 -44.12 -10.30
N ALA A 88 4.68 -44.69 -9.41
CA ALA A 88 5.16 -43.97 -8.25
C ALA A 88 5.99 -42.72 -8.64
N ALA A 89 6.82 -42.80 -9.68
CA ALA A 89 7.59 -41.66 -10.17
C ALA A 89 6.71 -40.61 -10.88
N GLU A 90 5.67 -41.03 -11.60
CA GLU A 90 4.70 -40.11 -12.22
C GLU A 90 3.89 -39.34 -11.18
N GLU A 91 3.48 -39.99 -10.08
CA GLU A 91 2.78 -39.36 -8.97
C GLU A 91 3.65 -38.30 -8.29
N ARG A 92 4.93 -38.62 -8.00
CA ARG A 92 5.89 -37.66 -7.44
C ARG A 92 6.09 -36.46 -8.35
N LEU A 93 6.37 -36.71 -9.64
CA LEU A 93 6.53 -35.63 -10.61
C LEU A 93 5.26 -34.76 -10.73
N ARG A 94 4.08 -35.36 -10.60
CA ARG A 94 2.82 -34.61 -10.60
C ARG A 94 2.69 -33.73 -9.35
N ALA A 95 3.07 -34.24 -8.18
CA ALA A 95 3.09 -33.48 -6.93
C ALA A 95 4.04 -32.29 -7.03
N SER A 96 5.31 -32.48 -7.42
CA SER A 96 6.24 -31.34 -7.53
C SER A 96 5.85 -30.34 -8.63
N ARG A 97 5.21 -30.78 -9.71
CA ARG A 97 4.65 -29.84 -10.70
C ARG A 97 3.50 -29.02 -10.13
N GLN A 98 2.75 -29.57 -9.17
CA GLN A 98 1.68 -28.86 -8.50
C GLN A 98 2.24 -27.82 -7.52
N GLU A 99 3.25 -28.19 -6.73
CA GLU A 99 3.96 -27.26 -5.84
C GLU A 99 4.53 -26.05 -6.61
N VAL A 100 5.27 -26.31 -7.71
CA VAL A 100 5.76 -25.24 -8.62
C VAL A 100 4.64 -24.32 -9.13
N ARG A 101 3.43 -24.84 -9.35
CA ARG A 101 2.28 -24.03 -9.81
C ARG A 101 1.73 -23.17 -8.68
N ASP A 102 1.64 -23.72 -7.49
CA ASP A 102 1.11 -23.04 -6.32
C ASP A 102 2.07 -21.91 -5.88
N ASP A 103 3.38 -22.15 -5.91
CA ASP A 103 4.42 -21.14 -5.67
C ASP A 103 4.38 -20.02 -6.70
N ARG A 104 4.19 -20.33 -7.99
CA ARG A 104 4.00 -19.30 -9.03
C ARG A 104 2.78 -18.43 -8.75
N ARG A 105 1.66 -19.04 -8.35
CA ARG A 105 0.43 -18.30 -7.99
C ARG A 105 0.66 -17.42 -6.76
N GLN A 106 1.43 -17.90 -5.78
CA GLN A 106 1.77 -17.12 -4.60
C GLN A 106 2.65 -15.93 -4.97
N LEU A 107 3.66 -16.14 -5.82
CA LEU A 107 4.54 -15.07 -6.31
C LEU A 107 3.76 -14.00 -7.09
N GLU A 108 2.77 -14.39 -7.89
CA GLU A 108 1.87 -13.45 -8.57
C GLU A 108 1.07 -12.59 -7.58
N LYS A 109 0.54 -13.21 -6.50
CA LYS A 109 -0.17 -12.48 -5.44
C LYS A 109 0.76 -11.51 -4.72
N ASP A 110 1.95 -11.95 -4.35
CA ASP A 110 2.93 -11.11 -3.65
C ASP A 110 3.37 -9.93 -4.52
N ARG A 111 3.56 -10.16 -5.83
CA ARG A 111 3.84 -9.10 -6.80
C ARG A 111 2.70 -8.10 -6.91
N ALA A 112 1.46 -8.57 -6.92
CA ALA A 112 0.28 -7.71 -6.93
C ALA A 112 0.16 -6.89 -5.63
N GLN A 113 0.49 -7.48 -4.48
CA GLN A 113 0.55 -6.78 -3.19
C GLN A 113 1.63 -5.71 -3.19
N LEU A 114 2.86 -6.05 -3.59
CA LEU A 114 3.97 -5.10 -3.70
C LEU A 114 3.59 -3.91 -4.59
N HIS A 115 2.98 -4.17 -5.75
CA HIS A 115 2.54 -3.09 -6.65
C HIS A 115 1.50 -2.17 -6.00
N LYS A 116 0.55 -2.72 -5.22
CA LYS A 116 -0.41 -1.90 -4.46
C LYS A 116 0.30 -1.06 -3.40
N SER A 117 1.20 -1.65 -2.63
CA SER A 117 1.97 -0.96 -1.60
C SER A 117 2.85 0.16 -2.18
N GLU A 118 3.50 -0.08 -3.33
CA GLU A 118 4.29 0.93 -4.04
C GLU A 118 3.42 2.06 -4.60
N LYS A 119 2.23 1.74 -5.14
CA LYS A 119 1.25 2.74 -5.59
C LYS A 119 0.78 3.62 -4.44
N GLN A 120 0.40 3.04 -3.30
CA GLN A 120 0.00 3.78 -2.10
C GLN A 120 1.14 4.69 -1.62
N LEU A 121 2.37 4.18 -1.58
CA LEU A 121 3.54 4.97 -1.20
C LEU A 121 3.82 6.12 -2.18
N ARG A 122 3.55 5.92 -3.48
CA ARG A 122 3.67 6.97 -4.51
C ARG A 122 2.60 8.04 -4.34
N GLU A 123 1.35 7.65 -4.18
CA GLU A 123 0.21 8.56 -3.95
C GLU A 123 0.43 9.40 -2.69
N HIS A 124 0.84 8.78 -1.58
CA HIS A 124 1.14 9.51 -0.34
C HIS A 124 2.29 10.51 -0.52
N ARG A 125 3.33 10.15 -1.28
CA ARG A 125 4.43 11.09 -1.61
C ARG A 125 3.99 12.23 -2.50
N GLN A 126 3.08 11.97 -3.44
CA GLN A 126 2.54 12.98 -4.34
C GLN A 126 1.61 13.94 -3.58
N ALA A 127 0.68 13.43 -2.79
CA ALA A 127 -0.21 14.23 -1.95
C ALA A 127 0.56 15.20 -1.04
N ARG A 128 1.65 14.74 -0.40
CA ARG A 128 2.50 15.65 0.39
C ARG A 128 3.21 16.72 -0.45
N ARG A 129 3.61 16.38 -1.68
CA ARG A 129 4.26 17.35 -2.58
C ARG A 129 3.26 18.42 -3.00
N ASP A 130 2.04 18.02 -3.28
CA ASP A 130 0.97 18.92 -3.70
C ASP A 130 0.53 19.82 -2.52
N ASP A 131 0.35 19.29 -1.30
CA ASP A 131 0.09 20.09 -0.09
C ASP A 131 1.20 21.12 0.17
N TYR A 132 2.48 20.73 0.03
CA TYR A 132 3.60 21.67 0.18
C TYR A 132 3.56 22.78 -0.88
N ARG A 133 3.24 22.42 -2.12
CA ARG A 133 3.13 23.35 -3.24
C ARG A 133 1.98 24.33 -3.03
N ASP A 134 0.82 23.86 -2.61
CA ASP A 134 -0.37 24.68 -2.35
C ASP A 134 -0.13 25.66 -1.19
N ARG A 135 0.51 25.21 -0.10
CA ARG A 135 0.92 26.11 0.99
C ARG A 135 1.88 27.19 0.51
N HIS A 136 2.86 26.82 -0.30
CA HIS A 136 3.83 27.76 -0.83
C HIS A 136 3.19 28.79 -1.78
N TYR A 137 2.20 28.39 -2.60
CA TYR A 137 1.44 29.33 -3.42
C TYR A 137 0.55 30.25 -2.57
N ALA A 138 -0.18 29.70 -1.60
CA ALA A 138 -1.01 30.50 -0.70
C ALA A 138 -0.18 31.53 0.10
N GLU A 139 1.03 31.17 0.52
CA GLU A 139 1.94 32.07 1.21
C GLU A 139 2.45 33.18 0.29
N ARG A 140 2.85 32.83 -0.95
CA ARG A 140 3.27 33.80 -1.97
C ARG A 140 2.16 34.83 -2.28
N ASP A 141 0.91 34.39 -2.41
CA ASP A 141 -0.22 35.28 -2.68
C ASP A 141 -0.51 36.22 -1.50
N ARG A 142 -0.37 35.75 -0.26
CA ARG A 142 -0.46 36.63 0.93
C ARG A 142 0.65 37.69 0.95
N HIS A 143 1.86 37.36 0.51
CA HIS A 143 2.96 38.32 0.45
C HIS A 143 2.79 39.35 -0.68
N GLN A 144 2.25 38.94 -1.84
CA GLN A 144 1.99 39.87 -2.95
C GLN A 144 0.75 40.75 -2.74
N GLY A 145 -0.27 40.26 -2.02
CA GLY A 145 -1.46 41.02 -1.69
C GLY A 145 -1.20 42.20 -0.75
N LYS A 146 -0.21 42.10 0.14
CA LYS A 146 0.17 43.18 1.07
C LYS A 146 1.00 44.30 0.41
N GLY A 147 1.73 44.02 -0.67
CA GLY A 147 2.59 45.02 -1.33
C GLY A 147 1.88 45.93 -2.33
N LYS A 148 0.70 45.55 -2.84
CA LYS A 148 -0.02 46.35 -3.86
C LYS A 148 -0.95 47.42 -3.27
N SER A 149 -1.39 47.27 -2.03
CA SER A 149 -2.22 48.27 -1.34
C SER A 149 -1.41 49.49 -0.89
N ASP A 150 -0.16 49.32 -0.47
CA ASP A 150 0.64 50.45 0.06
C ASP A 150 1.11 51.42 -1.04
N TRP A 151 1.43 50.93 -2.24
CA TRP A 151 1.82 51.81 -3.36
C TRP A 151 0.64 52.62 -3.95
N ALA A 152 -0.61 52.16 -3.74
CA ALA A 152 -1.80 52.82 -4.26
C ALA A 152 -2.30 53.99 -3.40
N HIS A 153 -1.83 54.14 -2.15
CA HIS A 153 -2.26 55.21 -1.24
C HIS A 153 -1.28 56.39 -1.14
N GLU A 154 -0.08 56.30 -1.70
CA GLU A 154 0.97 57.32 -1.52
C GLU A 154 1.03 58.40 -2.62
N THR A 155 0.30 58.24 -3.73
CA THR A 155 0.30 59.23 -4.82
C THR A 155 -0.81 60.29 -4.74
N LYS A 156 -1.67 60.27 -3.71
CA LYS A 156 -2.82 61.18 -3.61
C LYS A 156 -2.72 62.29 -2.54
N LYS A 157 -1.58 62.47 -1.88
CA LYS A 157 -1.39 63.49 -0.82
C LYS A 157 -0.52 64.71 -1.20
N GLY A 158 -0.16 64.89 -2.48
CA GLY A 158 0.83 65.90 -2.89
C GLY A 158 0.35 67.11 -3.71
N LEU A 159 -0.96 67.28 -3.98
CA LEU A 159 -1.46 68.37 -4.83
C LEU A 159 -2.51 69.22 -4.10
N GLY A 160 -2.07 69.89 -3.03
CA GLY A 160 -2.80 70.99 -2.39
C GLY A 160 -2.14 72.31 -2.76
N HIS A 161 -2.79 73.04 -3.67
CA HIS A 161 -2.39 74.37 -4.16
C HIS A 161 -2.07 75.36 -3.03
N LYS A 162 -0.92 76.03 -3.18
CA LYS A 162 -0.66 77.34 -2.56
C LYS A 162 -1.53 78.40 -3.25
N LYS A 163 -2.27 79.16 -2.46
CA LYS A 163 -2.73 80.52 -2.79
C LYS A 163 -2.32 81.42 -1.64
#